data_AF-A0A1S3DPM5-F1
#
_entry.id   AF-A0A1S3DPM5-F1
#
_cell.length_a   1.000
_cell.length_b   1.000
_cell.length_c   1.000
_cell.angle_alpha   90.00
_cell.angle_beta   90.00
_cell.angle_gamma   90.00
#
_symmetry.space_group_name_H-M   'P 1'
#
loop_
_entity.id
_entity.type
_entity.pdbx_description
1 polymer ?
#
loop_
_entity_poly.entity_id
_entity_poly.type
_entity_poly.pdbx_seq_one_letter_code
_entity_poly.pdbx_strand_id
1 'polypeptide(L)'
;MSDSMISGFTSGTAFIVISSQIKHVFGIALPRHSGPLKVILTIVDVIHSFDQTNWLAFEIAMGVTFALIIYTEFCKVRRLLITRWNIFT
;
A
#
# COMPACT_ATOMS: atom_id res chain seq x y z
N MET A 1 7.39 -16.45 19.38
CA MET A 1 6.22 -15.56 19.12
C MET A 1 5.24 -16.41 18.33
N SER A 2 3.97 -16.49 18.72
CA SER A 2 3.00 -17.30 17.98
C SER A 2 2.82 -16.75 16.56
N ASP A 3 2.67 -17.62 15.56
CA ASP A 3 2.46 -17.21 14.17
C ASP A 3 1.26 -16.27 14.02
N SER A 4 0.22 -16.48 14.83
CA SER A 4 -0.96 -15.60 14.91
C SER A 4 -0.63 -14.19 15.40
N MET A 5 0.32 -14.03 16.33
CA MET A 5 0.72 -12.72 16.83
C MET A 5 1.56 -11.96 15.80
N ILE A 6 2.41 -12.66 15.05
CA ILE A 6 3.22 -12.07 13.97
C ILE A 6 2.30 -11.61 12.84
N SER A 7 1.36 -12.46 12.41
CA SER A 7 0.36 -12.12 11.40
C SER A 7 -0.49 -10.91 11.82
N GLY A 8 -0.97 -10.88 13.07
CA GLY A 8 -1.73 -9.74 13.62
C GLY A 8 -0.93 -8.43 13.61
N PHE A 9 0.36 -8.49 13.98
CA PHE A 9 1.24 -7.32 13.95
C PHE A 9 1.50 -6.81 12.52
N THR A 10 1.77 -7.71 11.56
CA THR A 10 1.99 -7.36 10.16
C THR A 10 0.73 -6.77 9.53
N SER A 11 -0.45 -7.35 9.78
CA SER A 11 -1.73 -6.81 9.29
C SER A 11 -2.04 -5.43 9.88
N GLY A 12 -1.81 -5.23 11.18
CA GLY A 12 -1.96 -3.90 11.81
C GLY A 12 -0.99 -2.88 11.25
N THR A 13 0.28 -3.27 11.04
CA THR A 13 1.29 -2.40 10.42
C THR A 13 0.93 -2.05 8.98
N ALA A 14 0.42 -3.02 8.20
CA ALA A 14 -0.01 -2.80 6.82
C ALA A 14 -1.10 -1.72 6.74
N PHE A 15 -2.07 -1.74 7.65
CA PHE A 15 -3.12 -0.71 7.72
C PHE A 15 -2.56 0.69 7.98
N ILE A 16 -1.60 0.82 8.90
CA ILE A 16 -0.93 2.09 9.22
C ILE A 16 -0.14 2.63 8.01
N VAL A 17 0.53 1.74 7.27
CA VAL A 17 1.26 2.10 6.05
C VAL A 17 0.29 2.56 4.97
N ILE A 18 -0.80 1.83 4.71
CA ILE A 18 -1.84 2.21 3.73
C ILE A 18 -2.39 3.61 4.05
N SER A 19 -2.71 3.88 5.32
CA SER A 19 -3.18 5.21 5.75
C SER A 19 -2.17 6.33 5.45
N SER A 20 -0.87 6.05 5.55
CA SER A 20 0.17 7.03 5.23
C SER A 20 0.29 7.28 3.73
N GLN A 21 0.03 6.26 2.90
CA GLN A 21 0.15 6.35 1.44
C GLN A 21 -1.06 6.97 0.74
N ILE A 22 -2.24 6.92 1.35
CA ILE A 22 -3.47 7.53 0.80
C ILE A 22 -3.26 8.99 0.36
N LYS A 23 -2.51 9.79 1.13
CA LYS A 23 -2.20 11.19 0.79
C LYS A 23 -1.44 11.35 -0.52
N HIS A 24 -0.53 10.42 -0.81
CA HIS A 24 0.23 10.40 -2.05
C HIS A 24 -0.63 9.96 -3.24
N VAL A 25 -1.56 9.04 -3.03
CA VAL A 25 -2.50 8.58 -4.07
C VAL A 25 -3.43 9.71 -4.51
N PHE A 26 -3.95 10.51 -3.57
CA PHE A 26 -4.81 11.65 -3.89
C PHE A 26 -4.04 12.94 -4.26
N GLY A 27 -2.71 12.94 -4.15
CA GLY A 27 -1.87 14.09 -4.50
C GLY A 27 -2.14 15.35 -3.66
N ILE A 28 -2.67 15.19 -2.45
CA ILE A 28 -3.07 16.28 -1.56
C ILE A 28 -1.98 16.59 -0.53
N ALA A 29 -1.63 17.87 -0.40
CA ALA A 29 -0.63 18.35 0.54
C ALA A 29 -1.25 18.53 1.94
N LEU A 30 -1.37 17.44 2.70
CA LEU A 30 -1.86 17.51 4.08
C LEU A 30 -0.75 17.87 5.07
N PRO A 31 -1.05 18.68 6.11
CA PRO A 31 -0.12 18.92 7.21
C PRO A 31 0.27 17.60 7.88
N ARG A 32 1.56 17.45 8.19
CA ARG A 32 2.07 16.24 8.86
C ARG A 32 1.66 16.24 10.32
N HIS A 33 0.58 15.54 10.64
CA HIS A 33 0.23 15.23 12.03
C HIS A 33 1.25 14.26 12.65
N SER A 34 1.64 14.50 13.90
CA SER A 34 2.55 13.66 14.69
C SER A 34 1.93 13.41 16.07
N GLY A 35 1.73 12.14 16.44
CA GLY A 35 1.11 11.74 17.72
C GLY A 35 0.32 10.43 17.63
N PRO A 36 -0.10 9.86 18.79
CA PRO A 36 -1.08 8.78 18.81
C PRO A 36 -2.39 9.26 18.15
N LEU A 37 -3.06 8.39 17.38
CA LEU A 37 -4.27 8.68 16.55
C LEU A 37 -4.06 9.39 15.20
N LYS A 38 -2.81 9.64 14.77
CA LYS A 38 -2.48 10.24 13.46
C LYS A 38 -3.23 9.62 12.26
N VAL A 39 -3.44 8.31 12.27
CA VAL A 39 -4.13 7.56 11.21
C VAL A 39 -5.56 8.07 11.01
N ILE A 40 -6.30 8.26 12.11
CA ILE A 40 -7.70 8.70 12.08
C ILE A 40 -7.78 10.16 11.60
N LEU A 41 -6.92 11.03 12.15
CA LEU A 41 -6.84 12.43 11.73
C LEU A 41 -6.51 12.56 10.24
N THR A 42 -5.58 11.74 9.74
CA THR A 42 -5.25 11.71 8.31
C THR A 42 -6.46 11.31 7.46
N ILE A 43 -7.27 10.33 7.88
CA ILE A 43 -8.46 9.90 7.12
C ILE A 43 -9.51 11.00 7.09
N VAL A 44 -9.77 11.67 8.21
CA VAL A 44 -10.74 12.79 8.28
C VAL A 44 -10.31 13.94 7.37
N ASP A 45 -9.03 14.32 7.40
CA ASP A 45 -8.51 15.38 6.55
C ASP A 45 -8.58 15.02 5.05
N VAL A 46 -8.33 13.74 4.70
CA VAL A 46 -8.44 13.27 3.30
C VAL A 46 -9.87 13.40 2.79
N ILE A 47 -10.87 13.04 3.60
CA ILE A 47 -12.29 13.17 3.23
C ILE A 47 -12.67 14.64 3.07
N HIS A 48 -12.16 15.52 3.94
CA HIS A 48 -12.44 16.95 3.88
C HIS A 48 -11.74 17.65 2.70
N SER A 49 -10.56 17.16 2.30
CA SER A 49 -9.78 17.70 1.19
C SER A 49 -10.00 16.97 -0.14
N PHE A 50 -11.04 16.13 -0.25
CA PHE A 50 -11.32 15.35 -1.45
C PHE A 50 -11.54 16.22 -2.70
N ASP A 51 -12.11 17.42 -2.53
CA ASP A 51 -12.36 18.37 -3.61
C ASP A 51 -11.06 19.02 -4.18
N GLN A 52 -9.95 18.95 -3.43
CA GLN A 52 -8.64 19.47 -3.85
C GLN A 52 -7.72 18.39 -4.44
N THR A 53 -8.26 17.22 -4.75
CA THR A 53 -7.49 16.09 -5.27
C THR A 53 -6.86 16.43 -6.61
N ASN A 54 -5.55 16.15 -6.74
CA ASN A 54 -4.87 16.27 -8.02
C ASN A 54 -5.09 15.01 -8.87
N TRP A 55 -5.97 15.12 -9.87
CA TRP A 55 -6.29 14.02 -10.78
C TRP A 55 -5.07 13.43 -11.50
N LEU A 56 -4.05 14.24 -11.82
CA LEU A 56 -2.82 13.76 -12.44
C LEU A 56 -2.02 12.87 -11.49
N ALA A 57 -1.93 13.25 -10.22
CA ALA A 57 -1.24 12.44 -9.21
C ALA A 57 -1.96 11.10 -9.00
N PHE A 58 -3.30 11.11 -9.05
CA PHE A 58 -4.12 9.92 -8.95
C PHE A 58 -3.89 8.95 -10.12
N GLU A 59 -3.91 9.43 -11.37
CA GLU A 59 -3.65 8.60 -12.54
C GLU A 59 -2.24 7.98 -12.52
N ILE A 60 -1.22 8.75 -12.14
CA ILE A 60 0.15 8.24 -12.01
C ILE A 60 0.24 7.18 -10.92
N ALA A 61 -0.36 7.44 -9.75
CA ALA A 61 -0.37 6.47 -8.65
C ALA A 61 -1.04 5.16 -9.05
N MET A 62 -2.19 5.23 -9.71
CA MET A 62 -2.90 4.07 -10.25
C MET A 62 -2.06 3.30 -11.27
N GLY A 63 -1.43 4.00 -12.21
CA GLY A 63 -0.55 3.39 -13.21
C GLY A 63 0.64 2.65 -12.59
N VAL A 64 1.29 3.26 -11.60
CA VAL A 64 2.42 2.63 -10.88
C VAL A 64 1.95 1.42 -10.08
N THR A 65 0.84 1.51 -9.36
CA THR A 65 0.27 0.36 -8.62
C THR A 65 -0.07 -0.79 -9.57
N PHE A 66 -0.69 -0.51 -10.72
CA PHE A 66 -1.03 -1.54 -11.70
C PHE A 66 0.21 -2.21 -12.31
N ALA A 67 1.23 -1.43 -12.67
CA ALA A 67 2.50 -1.94 -13.17
C ALA A 67 3.21 -2.83 -12.13
N LEU A 68 3.18 -2.44 -10.85
CA LEU A 68 3.73 -3.25 -9.76
C LEU A 68 2.98 -4.57 -9.60
N ILE A 69 1.64 -4.56 -9.66
CA ILE A 69 0.83 -5.79 -9.58
C ILE A 69 1.22 -6.74 -10.71
N ILE A 70 1.25 -6.26 -11.96
CA ILE A 70 1.67 -7.07 -13.11
C ILE A 70 3.07 -7.64 -12.90
N TYR A 71 4.02 -6.81 -12.46
CA TYR A 71 5.39 -7.24 -12.20
C TYR A 71 5.45 -8.32 -11.11
N THR A 72 4.68 -8.18 -10.02
CA THR A 72 4.64 -9.17 -8.94
C THR A 72 4.04 -10.49 -9.39
N GLU A 73 2.96 -10.47 -10.18
CA GLU A 73 2.36 -11.68 -10.74
C GLU A 73 3.31 -12.37 -11.72
N PHE A 74 3.97 -11.61 -12.59
CA PHE A 74 4.99 -12.15 -13.49
C PHE A 74 6.16 -12.79 -12.71
N CYS A 75 6.65 -12.13 -11.66
CA CYS A 75 7.69 -12.67 -10.80
C CYS A 75 7.24 -13.93 -10.06
N LYS A 76 5.98 -14.00 -9.63
CA LYS A 76 5.39 -15.16 -8.96
C LYS A 76 5.28 -16.34 -9.92
N VAL A 77 4.78 -16.13 -11.13
CA VAL A 77 4.72 -17.14 -12.20
C VAL A 77 6.12 -17.69 -12.50
N ARG A 78 7.11 -16.80 -12.66
CA ARG A 78 8.51 -17.20 -12.87
C ARG A 78 9.08 -18.02 -11.70
N ARG A 79 8.77 -17.66 -10.46
CA ARG A 79 9.21 -18.40 -9.27
C ARG A 79 8.65 -19.82 -9.26
N LEU A 80 7.37 -19.99 -9.61
CA LEU A 80 6.72 -21.30 -9.67
C LEU A 80 7.35 -22.21 -10.73
N LEU A 81 7.73 -21.65 -11.88
CA LEU A 81 8.42 -22.42 -12.94
C LEU A 81 9.79 -22.93 -12.48
N ILE A 82 10.56 -22.10 -11.75
CA ILE A 82 11.89 -22.47 -11.23
C ILE A 82 11.78 -23.50 -10.11
N THR A 83 10.86 -23.32 -9.15
CA THR A 83 10.64 -24.29 -8.06
C THR A 83 10.16 -25.63 -8.61
N ARG A 84 9.33 -25.63 -9.66
CA ARG A 84 8.90 -26.88 -10.31
C ARG A 84 10.07 -27.59 -10.98
N TRP A 85 10.95 -26.88 -11.67
CA TRP A 85 12.14 -27.48 -12.28
C TRP A 85 13.10 -28.10 -11.25
N ASN A 86 13.31 -27.45 -10.10
CA ASN A 86 14.21 -27.92 -9.04
C ASN A 86 13.69 -29.15 -8.25
N ILE A 87 12.42 -29.54 -8.43
CA ILE A 87 11.84 -30.75 -7.82
C ILE A 87 11.97 -31.96 -8.77
N PHE A 88 12.20 -31.74 -10.07
CA PHE A 88 12.31 -32.79 -11.09
C PHE A 88 13.77 -33.08 -11.53
N THR A 89 14.75 -32.47 -10.87
CA THR A 89 16.20 -32.77 -10.96
C THR A 89 16.72 -33.21 -9.61
#